data_AF-A0A0V0GQA0-F1
#
_entry.id   AF-A0A0V0GQA0-F1
#
_cell.length_a   1.000
_cell.length_b   1.000
_cell.length_c   1.000
_cell.angle_alpha   90.00
_cell.angle_beta   90.00
_cell.angle_gamma   90.00
#
_symmetry.space_group_name_H-M   'P 1'
#
loop_
_entity.id
_entity.type
_entity.pdbx_description
1 polymer ?
#
loop_
_entity_poly.entity_id
_entity_poly.type
_entity_poly.pdbx_seq_one_letter_code
_entity_poly.pdbx_strand_id
1 'polypeptide(L)'
;MAGYVGVLVSDPWLQNQFTQVELRSLKSHFDTMKREKGCLTLADLPSQMAKLKQVGENLTEQERVSFIRDSYKCLDEDVDFEIFLRVYLKLQAHAAARMGNNVKNSSAFLKSPTSTLLHTISESEKA
;
A
#
# COMPACT_ATOMS: atom_id res chain seq x y z
N MET A 1 -24.17 -15.23 12.98
CA MET A 1 -23.21 -15.03 11.87
C MET A 1 -22.49 -13.71 12.06
N ALA A 2 -21.18 -13.70 12.30
CA ALA A 2 -20.40 -12.50 12.06
C ALA A 2 -20.26 -12.37 10.53
N GLY A 3 -21.09 -11.53 9.92
CA GLY A 3 -20.99 -11.23 8.50
C GLY A 3 -19.59 -10.70 8.19
N TYR A 4 -19.00 -11.18 7.09
CA TYR A 4 -17.74 -10.63 6.62
C TYR A 4 -17.96 -9.17 6.20
N VAL A 5 -17.50 -8.23 7.02
CA VAL A 5 -17.50 -6.80 6.69
C VAL A 5 -16.16 -6.51 6.01
N GLY A 6 -16.17 -6.52 4.69
CA GLY A 6 -15.05 -6.05 3.90
C GLY A 6 -14.89 -4.53 4.02
N VAL A 7 -13.66 -4.05 3.90
CA VAL A 7 -13.40 -2.61 3.73
C VAL A 7 -13.64 -2.28 2.26
N LEU A 8 -14.56 -1.36 2.00
CA LEU A 8 -14.80 -0.83 0.66
C LEU A 8 -13.92 0.41 0.46
N VAL A 9 -13.33 0.52 -0.72
CA VAL A 9 -12.58 1.70 -1.18
C VAL A 9 -13.26 2.14 -2.46
N SER A 10 -13.53 3.43 -2.62
CA SER A 10 -14.28 3.95 -3.78
C SER A 10 -13.45 3.85 -5.06
N ASP A 11 -12.13 3.99 -4.92
CA ASP A 11 -11.16 3.85 -6.00
C ASP A 11 -10.83 2.36 -6.27
N PRO A 12 -11.25 1.79 -7.43
CA PRO A 12 -11.02 0.37 -7.74
C PRO A 12 -9.55 0.03 -7.97
N TRP A 13 -8.75 1.01 -8.45
CA TRP A 13 -7.31 0.80 -8.64
C TRP A 13 -6.62 0.65 -7.29
N LEU A 14 -6.97 1.50 -6.33
CA LEU A 14 -6.45 1.47 -4.97
C LEU A 14 -6.86 0.18 -4.26
N GLN A 15 -8.12 -0.23 -4.41
CA GLN A 15 -8.61 -1.49 -3.87
C GLN A 15 -7.81 -2.69 -4.38
N ASN A 16 -7.44 -2.70 -5.67
CA ASN A 16 -6.67 -3.78 -6.27
C ASN A 16 -5.19 -3.85 -5.84
N GLN A 17 -4.67 -2.83 -5.14
CA GLN A 17 -3.31 -2.87 -4.59
C GLN A 17 -3.22 -3.59 -3.25
N PHE A 18 -4.35 -3.86 -2.59
CA PHE A 18 -4.38 -4.42 -1.25
C PHE A 18 -5.30 -5.62 -1.16
N THR A 19 -4.93 -6.58 -0.32
CA THR A 19 -5.86 -7.63 0.10
C THR A 19 -6.86 -7.08 1.12
N GLN A 20 -8.04 -7.71 1.25
CA GLN A 20 -9.01 -7.33 2.27
C GLN A 20 -8.50 -7.48 3.71
N VAL A 21 -7.55 -8.39 3.95
CA VAL A 21 -6.93 -8.53 5.28
C VAL A 21 -6.07 -7.31 5.59
N GLU A 22 -5.30 -6.83 4.61
CA GLU A 22 -4.50 -5.62 4.76
C GLU A 22 -5.38 -4.39 4.91
N LEU A 23 -6.43 -4.24 4.10
CA LEU A 23 -7.35 -3.10 4.22
C LEU A 23 -8.01 -3.04 5.60
N ARG A 24 -8.41 -4.18 6.18
CA ARG A 24 -8.95 -4.23 7.55
C ARG A 24 -7.92 -3.81 8.59
N SER A 25 -6.69 -4.30 8.48
CA SER A 25 -5.60 -3.93 9.39
C SER A 25 -5.27 -2.44 9.28
N LEU A 26 -5.11 -1.92 8.06
CA LEU A 26 -4.85 -0.51 7.78
C LEU A 26 -6.00 0.38 8.25
N LYS A 27 -7.25 -0.06 8.06
CA LYS A 27 -8.44 0.68 8.54
C LYS A 27 -8.47 0.75 10.06
N SER A 28 -8.14 -0.34 10.76
CA SER A 28 -8.04 -0.37 12.22
C SER A 28 -6.95 0.58 12.73
N HIS A 29 -5.78 0.57 12.10
CA HIS A 29 -4.70 1.51 12.41
C HIS A 29 -5.13 2.96 12.18
N PHE A 30 -5.74 3.25 11.03
CA PHE A 30 -6.23 4.59 10.70
C PHE A 30 -7.28 5.09 11.70
N ASP A 31 -8.26 4.26 12.07
CA ASP A 31 -9.30 4.62 13.06
C ASP A 31 -8.68 4.91 14.43
N THR A 32 -7.70 4.09 14.84
CA THR A 32 -6.96 4.29 16.09
C THR A 32 -6.21 5.63 16.07
N MET A 33 -5.46 5.90 14.99
CA MET A 33 -4.71 7.16 14.85
C MET A 33 -5.64 8.38 14.81
N LYS A 34 -6.76 8.29 14.07
CA LYS A 34 -7.76 9.36 13.99
C LYS A 34 -8.44 9.59 15.35
N ARG A 35 -8.70 8.55 16.12
CA ARG A 35 -9.25 8.66 17.48
C ARG A 35 -8.25 9.28 18.46
N GLU A 36 -6.98 8.88 18.40
CA GLU A 36 -5.93 9.45 19.26
C GLU A 36 -5.70 10.94 18.98
N LYS A 37 -5.76 11.34 17.70
CA LYS A 37 -5.43 12.71 17.28
C LYS A 37 -6.63 13.64 17.10
N GLY A 38 -7.85 13.09 17.02
CA GLY A 38 -9.08 13.79 16.69
C GLY A 38 -9.23 14.09 15.19
N CYS A 39 -8.21 14.72 14.60
CA CYS A 39 -8.11 15.03 13.17
C CYS A 39 -6.76 14.52 12.67
N LEU A 40 -6.73 13.84 11.53
CA LEU A 40 -5.50 13.24 11.02
C LEU A 40 -5.09 14.03 9.78
N THR A 41 -4.06 14.86 9.91
CA THR A 41 -3.64 15.74 8.79
C THR A 41 -2.42 15.17 8.07
N LEU A 42 -2.14 15.68 6.86
CA LEU A 42 -0.94 15.31 6.09
C LEU A 42 0.36 15.60 6.85
N ALA A 43 0.39 16.62 7.70
CA ALA A 43 1.52 16.91 8.58
C ALA A 43 1.80 15.78 9.59
N ASP A 44 0.78 14.99 9.91
CA ASP A 44 0.83 13.94 10.94
C ASP A 44 1.12 12.56 10.38
N LEU A 45 0.83 12.37 9.08
CA LEU A 45 1.12 11.13 8.37
C LEU A 45 2.55 10.63 8.51
N PRO A 46 3.62 11.45 8.46
CA PRO A 46 4.98 10.97 8.62
C PRO A 46 5.14 10.21 9.94
N SER A 47 4.69 10.81 11.06
CA SER A 47 4.80 10.21 12.38
C SER A 47 3.89 8.99 12.54
N GLN A 48 2.65 9.06 12.03
CA GLN A 48 1.71 7.94 12.12
C GLN A 48 2.14 6.75 11.26
N MET A 49 2.69 6.98 10.07
CA MET A 49 3.19 5.92 9.20
C MET A 49 4.46 5.26 9.70
N ALA A 50 5.16 5.85 10.67
CA ALA A 50 6.24 5.18 11.39
C ALA A 50 5.74 3.92 12.13
N LYS A 51 4.48 3.94 12.58
CA LYS A 51 3.85 2.82 13.31
C LYS A 51 3.55 1.63 12.39
N LEU A 52 3.56 1.82 11.07
CA LEU A 52 3.27 0.78 10.08
C LEU A 52 4.57 0.08 9.71
N LYS A 53 4.71 -1.21 10.01
CA LYS A 53 5.95 -1.97 9.81
C LYS A 53 6.57 -1.79 8.41
N GLN A 54 5.76 -1.94 7.36
CA GLN A 54 6.22 -1.84 5.96
C GLN A 54 6.85 -0.48 5.61
N VAL A 55 6.39 0.62 6.20
CA VAL A 55 6.88 1.97 5.89
C VAL A 55 7.89 2.45 6.93
N GLY A 56 7.66 2.12 8.21
CA GLY A 56 8.52 2.48 9.33
C GLY A 56 9.91 1.83 9.29
N GLU A 57 10.02 0.57 8.84
CA GLU A 57 11.32 -0.10 8.73
C GLU A 57 12.12 0.31 7.49
N ASN A 58 11.44 0.70 6.40
CA ASN A 58 12.11 0.98 5.13
C ASN A 58 12.42 2.48 4.90
N LEU A 59 11.76 3.40 5.61
CA LEU A 59 11.95 4.84 5.48
C LEU A 59 12.16 5.53 6.82
N THR A 60 13.19 6.37 6.87
CA THR A 60 13.43 7.25 8.02
C THR A 60 12.35 8.33 8.12
N GLU A 61 12.13 8.87 9.31
CA GLU A 61 11.11 9.92 9.52
C GLU A 61 11.34 11.15 8.63
N GLN A 62 12.59 11.59 8.50
CA GLN A 62 12.98 12.74 7.67
C GLN A 62 12.61 12.54 6.20
N GLU A 63 12.75 11.33 5.68
CA GLU A 63 12.37 11.01 4.29
C GLU A 63 10.86 11.06 4.10
N ARG A 64 10.08 10.53 5.05
CA ARG A 64 8.62 10.60 4.98
C ARG A 64 8.13 12.05 5.01
N VAL A 65 8.71 12.85 5.91
CA VAL A 65 8.41 14.29 6.02
C VAL A 65 8.74 15.01 4.72
N SER A 66 9.93 14.78 4.18
CA SER A 66 10.39 15.41 2.93
C SER A 66 9.50 15.01 1.75
N PHE A 67 9.16 13.71 1.64
CA PHE A 67 8.30 13.18 0.58
C PHE A 67 6.89 13.80 0.62
N ILE A 68 6.29 13.88 1.81
CA ILE A 68 4.94 14.44 1.96
C ILE A 68 4.94 15.95 1.66
N ARG A 69 5.97 16.67 2.13
CA ARG A 69 6.12 18.11 1.86
C ARG A 69 6.34 18.42 0.37
N ASP A 70 7.04 17.55 -0.35
CA ASP A 70 7.26 17.69 -1.80
C ASP A 70 6.01 17.31 -2.61
N SER A 71 5.31 16.25 -2.17
CA SER A 71 4.14 15.72 -2.88
C SER A 71 2.85 16.53 -2.68
N TYR A 72 2.71 17.23 -1.54
CA TYR A 72 1.48 17.91 -1.15
C TYR A 72 1.74 19.35 -0.76
N LYS A 73 1.01 20.29 -1.37
CA LYS A 73 1.14 21.73 -1.11
C LYS A 73 0.45 22.17 0.19
N CYS A 74 -0.63 21.50 0.57
CA CYS A 74 -1.42 21.77 1.77
C CYS A 74 -1.30 20.59 2.73
N LEU A 75 -0.74 20.82 3.92
CA LEU A 75 -0.51 19.78 4.93
C LEU A 75 -1.58 19.73 6.02
N ASP A 76 -2.46 20.73 6.05
CA ASP A 76 -3.46 20.96 7.11
C ASP A 76 -4.83 20.32 6.82
N GLU A 77 -5.02 19.78 5.61
CA GLU A 77 -6.26 19.10 5.25
C GLU A 77 -6.42 17.77 6.00
N ASP A 78 -7.66 17.46 6.43
CA ASP A 78 -8.00 16.16 7.01
C ASP A 78 -7.80 15.07 5.97
N VAL A 79 -7.20 13.97 6.42
CA VAL A 79 -6.84 12.86 5.57
C VAL A 79 -7.90 11.80 5.71
N ASP A 80 -8.61 11.59 4.61
CA ASP A 80 -9.49 10.44 4.48
C ASP A 80 -8.69 9.13 4.33
N PHE A 81 -9.38 8.02 4.58
CA PHE A 81 -8.78 6.70 4.49
C PHE A 81 -8.17 6.42 3.09
N GLU A 82 -8.78 6.91 2.01
CA GLU A 82 -8.24 6.73 0.66
C GLU A 82 -6.97 7.54 0.42
N ILE A 83 -6.90 8.78 0.92
CA ILE A 83 -5.70 9.62 0.85
C ILE A 83 -4.59 8.93 1.64
N PHE A 84 -4.89 8.41 2.83
CA PHE A 84 -3.96 7.62 3.62
C PHE A 84 -3.40 6.42 2.84
N LEU A 85 -4.25 5.61 2.19
CA LEU A 85 -3.82 4.48 1.37
C LEU A 85 -2.95 4.91 0.18
N ARG A 86 -3.29 6.00 -0.50
CA ARG A 86 -2.50 6.55 -1.61
C ARG A 86 -1.12 7.01 -1.15
N VAL A 87 -1.04 7.73 -0.02
CA VAL A 87 0.23 8.17 0.56
C VAL A 87 1.07 6.96 0.99
N TYR A 88 0.45 5.96 1.60
CA TYR A 88 1.11 4.71 2.00
C TYR A 88 1.76 4.00 0.82
N LEU A 89 1.04 3.82 -0.30
CA LEU A 89 1.58 3.21 -1.52
C LEU A 89 2.74 4.02 -2.11
N LYS A 90 2.59 5.34 -2.17
CA LYS A 90 3.63 6.22 -2.68
C LYS A 90 4.91 6.15 -1.84
N LEU A 91 4.78 6.11 -0.52
CA LEU A 91 5.91 5.92 0.40
C LEU A 91 6.52 4.54 0.23
N GLN A 92 5.72 3.48 0.14
CA GLN A 92 6.22 2.13 -0.11
C GLN A 92 6.99 2.05 -1.44
N ALA A 93 6.48 2.68 -2.50
CA ALA A 93 7.15 2.76 -3.80
C ALA A 93 8.46 3.56 -3.72
N HIS A 94 8.48 4.69 -2.99
CA HIS A 94 9.69 5.46 -2.75
C HIS A 94 10.74 4.67 -1.95
N ALA A 95 10.30 3.93 -0.94
CA ALA A 95 11.15 3.03 -0.16
C ALA A 95 11.75 1.92 -1.04
N ALA A 96 10.92 1.29 -1.87
CA ALA A 96 11.35 0.25 -2.80
C ALA A 96 12.32 0.78 -3.87
N ALA A 97 12.08 1.98 -4.41
CA ALA A 97 12.98 2.63 -5.34
C ALA A 97 14.33 2.96 -4.71
N ARG A 98 14.33 3.41 -3.44
CA ARG A 98 15.56 3.66 -2.68
C ARG A 98 16.33 2.37 -2.38
N MET A 99 15.63 1.31 -1.96
CA MET A 99 16.24 0.00 -1.72
C MET A 99 16.79 -0.61 -3.02
N GLY A 100 16.06 -0.44 -4.14
CA GLY A 100 16.50 -0.81 -5.48
C GLY A 100 17.71 0.00 -5.98
N ASN A 101 17.83 1.27 -5.57
CA ASN A 101 19.01 2.10 -5.86
C ASN A 101 20.25 1.75 -5.00
N ASN A 102 20.09 0.96 -3.94
CA ASN A 102 21.20 0.35 -3.22
C ASN A 102 21.72 -0.94 -3.91
N VAL A 103 21.19 -1.27 -5.09
CA VAL A 103 21.72 -2.31 -5.98
C VAL A 103 22.41 -1.62 -7.16
N LYS A 104 23.43 -0.80 -6.87
CA LYS A 104 24.55 -0.65 -7.82
C LYS A 104 25.41 -1.90 -7.71
N ASN A 105 24.87 -3.02 -8.16
CA ASN A 105 25.52 -4.23 -8.64
C ASN A 105 24.56 -5.40 -8.47
N SER A 106 24.30 -6.06 -9.60
CA SER A 106 23.76 -7.40 -9.71
C SER A 106 22.28 -7.54 -10.03
N SER A 107 22.11 -8.13 -11.21
CA SER A 107 21.04 -9.02 -11.64
C SER A 107 19.84 -8.39 -12.35
N ALA A 108 19.98 -8.41 -13.67
CA ALA A 108 18.90 -8.81 -14.56
C ALA A 108 18.21 -10.07 -14.03
N PHE A 109 16.96 -9.96 -13.64
CA PHE A 109 16.01 -11.05 -13.80
C PHE A 109 14.74 -10.46 -14.35
N LEU A 110 14.68 -10.50 -15.68
CA LEU A 110 13.48 -10.31 -16.47
C LEU A 110 12.36 -11.12 -15.81
N LYS A 111 11.29 -10.42 -15.43
CA LYS A 111 10.01 -11.02 -15.10
C LYS A 111 9.57 -11.80 -16.35
N SER A 112 9.76 -13.11 -16.35
CA SER A 112 9.13 -14.01 -17.31
C SER A 112 7.66 -14.14 -16.91
N PRO A 113 6.69 -13.66 -17.71
CA PRO A 113 5.29 -14.00 -17.51
C PRO A 113 5.12 -15.48 -17.88
N THR A 114 4.92 -16.33 -16.87
CA THR A 114 4.49 -17.72 -17.05
C THR A 114 3.07 -17.71 -17.63
N SER A 115 3.01 -17.70 -18.97
CA SER A 115 1.78 -17.80 -19.74
C SER A 115 1.36 -19.25 -19.91
N THR A 116 0.04 -19.45 -19.90
CA THR A 116 -0.74 -20.53 -20.55
C THR A 116 -0.67 -21.94 -19.95
N LEU A 117 -1.60 -22.21 -19.04
CA LEU A 117 -2.19 -23.54 -18.85
C LEU A 117 -3.64 -23.47 -19.34
N LEU A 118 -3.83 -23.54 -20.65
CA LEU A 118 -5.14 -23.88 -21.23
C LEU A 118 -5.19 -25.40 -21.31
N HIS A 119 -6.06 -26.00 -20.49
CA HIS A 119 -6.37 -27.42 -20.54
C HIS A 119 -6.91 -27.78 -21.92
N THR A 120 -6.12 -28.49 -22.72
CA THR A 120 -6.61 -29.23 -23.88
C THR A 120 -7.35 -30.47 -23.37
N ILE A 121 -8.66 -30.38 -23.25
CA ILE A 121 -9.54 -31.55 -23.10
C ILE A 121 -9.88 -32.00 -24.53
N SER A 122 -9.20 -33.05 -25.00
CA SER A 122 -9.56 -33.90 -26.14
C SER A 122 -9.03 -35.29 -25.78
N GLU A 123 -9.71 -36.42 -25.91
CA GLU A 123 -11.06 -36.79 -26.30
C GLU A 123 -11.26 -38.23 -25.79
N SER A 124 -12.51 -38.61 -25.56
CA SER A 124 -12.94 -39.93 -25.09
C SER A 124 -13.56 -40.71 -26.23
N GLU A 125 -13.03 -41.89 -26.62
CA GLU A 125 -13.72 -43.00 -27.34
C GLU A 125 -12.67 -44.14 -27.47
N LYS A 126 -12.76 -45.40 -27.00
CA LYS A 126 -13.75 -46.49 -27.05
C LYS A 126 -14.22 -46.92 -28.45
N ALA A 127 -13.40 -47.75 -29.12
CA ALA A 127 -13.85 -48.90 -29.90
C ALA A 127 -12.69 -49.91 -30.06
#